data_AF-A0AAU6WGZ4-F1
#
_entry.id   AF-A0AAU6WGZ4-F1
#
_cell.length_a   1.000
_cell.length_b   1.000
_cell.length_c   1.000
_cell.angle_alpha   90.00
_cell.angle_beta   90.00
_cell.angle_gamma   90.00
#
_symmetry.space_group_name_H-M   'P 1'
#
loop_
_entity.id
_entity.type
_entity.pdbx_description
1 polymer ?
#
loop_
_entity_poly.entity_id
_entity_poly.type
_entity_poly.pdbx_seq_one_letter_code
_entity_poly.pdbx_strand_id
1 'polypeptide(L)'
;MEISNALLQGQRGRRLLWEFAVASEAELIPEQNPHPLFEGMFYASYQLEKARGDSVVMFGPGADDGHMTSVSVDEIAELLELTQLIPVTEQLLISSLSITVNAARYWQEPDGIDTLLDSATLRPQLSRIAEHLAASGQLEPWFGPLDRKRNIA
;
A
#
# COMPACT_ATOMS: atom_id res chain seq x y z
N MET A 1 -20.81 9.73 3.89
CA MET A 1 -19.78 9.08 3.04
C MET A 1 -19.13 8.05 3.93
N GLU A 2 -19.21 6.77 3.57
CA GLU A 2 -18.55 5.70 4.34
C GLU A 2 -17.03 5.88 4.27
N ILE A 3 -16.32 5.74 5.40
CA ILE A 3 -14.86 5.91 5.49
C ILE A 3 -14.14 4.99 4.49
N SER A 4 -14.59 3.74 4.36
CA SER A 4 -14.04 2.77 3.39
C SER A 4 -14.10 3.29 1.95
N ASN A 5 -15.24 3.87 1.56
CA ASN A 5 -15.41 4.47 0.24
C ASN A 5 -14.50 5.71 0.05
N ALA A 6 -14.31 6.51 1.09
CA ALA A 6 -13.42 7.68 1.02
C ALA A 6 -11.97 7.28 0.74
N LEU A 7 -11.49 6.19 1.36
CA LEU A 7 -10.14 5.65 1.14
C LEU A 7 -9.94 5.15 -0.30
N LEU A 8 -10.95 4.52 -0.90
CA LEU A 8 -10.82 3.97 -2.26
C LEU A 8 -10.82 5.03 -3.37
N GLN A 9 -11.46 6.19 -3.13
CA GLN A 9 -11.61 7.22 -4.15
C GLN A 9 -10.29 7.89 -4.54
N GLY A 10 -9.41 8.12 -3.57
CA GLY A 10 -8.16 8.85 -3.78
C GLY A 10 -6.96 7.93 -3.93
N GLN A 11 -6.01 8.33 -4.76
CA GLN A 11 -4.69 7.68 -4.89
C GLN A 11 -4.01 7.47 -3.53
N ARG A 12 -4.00 8.50 -2.68
CA ARG A 12 -3.38 8.45 -1.34
C ARG A 12 -4.12 7.52 -0.39
N GLY A 13 -5.45 7.44 -0.49
CA GLY A 13 -6.21 6.48 0.28
C GLY A 13 -5.88 5.04 -0.14
N ARG A 14 -5.81 4.74 -1.44
CA ARG A 14 -5.37 3.43 -1.93
C ARG A 14 -3.95 3.09 -1.51
N ARG A 15 -3.04 4.07 -1.52
CA ARG A 15 -1.68 3.90 -1.01
C ARG A 15 -1.65 3.58 0.48
N LEU A 16 -2.47 4.25 1.30
CA LEU A 16 -2.60 3.91 2.72
C LEU A 16 -3.07 2.47 2.94
N LEU A 17 -4.05 2.00 2.15
CA LEU A 17 -4.52 0.61 2.23
C LEU A 17 -3.40 -0.38 1.90
N TRP A 18 -2.62 -0.08 0.86
CA TRP A 18 -1.44 -0.85 0.48
C TRP A 18 -0.39 -0.90 1.60
N GLU A 19 0.02 0.26 2.14
CA GLU A 19 1.05 0.30 3.18
C GLU A 19 0.61 -0.44 4.46
N PHE A 20 -0.69 -0.42 4.78
CA PHE A 20 -1.22 -1.23 5.89
C PHE A 20 -1.14 -2.74 5.63
N ALA A 21 -1.40 -3.18 4.39
CA ALA A 21 -1.27 -4.59 4.02
C ALA A 21 0.19 -5.06 4.08
N VAL A 22 1.13 -4.22 3.62
CA VAL A 22 2.58 -4.48 3.76
C VAL A 22 3.00 -4.54 5.23
N ALA A 23 2.50 -3.62 6.07
CA ALA A 23 2.77 -3.67 7.51
C ALA A 23 2.19 -4.95 8.16
N SER A 24 1.04 -5.43 7.68
CA SER A 24 0.45 -6.70 8.15
C SER A 24 1.32 -7.89 7.77
N GLU A 25 1.85 -7.92 6.54
CA GLU A 25 2.78 -8.96 6.09
C GLU A 25 4.07 -8.94 6.93
N ALA A 26 4.66 -7.76 7.12
CA ALA A 26 5.90 -7.60 7.86
C ALA A 26 5.80 -8.03 9.34
N GLU A 27 4.63 -7.82 9.97
CA GLU A 27 4.39 -8.25 11.35
C GLU A 27 4.22 -9.78 11.46
N LEU A 28 3.62 -10.42 10.45
CA LEU A 28 3.28 -11.84 10.48
C LEU A 28 4.39 -12.75 9.95
N ILE A 29 5.22 -12.25 9.05
CA ILE A 29 6.31 -12.98 8.41
C ILE A 29 7.64 -12.52 9.02
N PRO A 30 8.45 -13.43 9.60
CA PRO A 30 9.79 -13.08 10.08
C PRO A 30 10.66 -12.48 8.97
N GLU A 31 11.45 -11.45 9.30
CA GLU A 31 12.29 -10.69 8.34
C GLU A 31 13.25 -11.56 7.49
N GLN A 32 13.58 -12.78 7.95
CA GLN A 32 14.47 -13.69 7.22
C GLN A 32 13.74 -14.47 6.12
N ASN A 33 12.41 -14.44 6.12
CA ASN A 33 11.58 -15.12 5.12
C ASN A 33 11.21 -14.14 3.99
N PRO A 34 10.88 -14.66 2.80
CA PRO A 34 10.37 -13.82 1.72
C PRO A 34 9.08 -13.12 2.12
N HIS A 35 8.95 -11.86 1.70
CA HIS A 35 7.76 -11.02 1.88
C HIS A 35 7.05 -10.91 0.52
N PRO A 36 6.26 -11.92 0.12
CA PRO A 36 5.81 -12.07 -1.26
C PRO A 36 4.92 -10.91 -1.74
N LEU A 37 4.10 -10.32 -0.88
CA LEU A 37 3.29 -9.15 -1.24
C LEU A 37 4.19 -7.96 -1.57
N PHE A 38 5.10 -7.61 -0.65
CA PHE A 38 6.03 -6.52 -0.85
C PHE A 38 6.93 -6.74 -2.09
N GLU A 39 7.54 -7.92 -2.21
CA GLU A 39 8.44 -8.28 -3.32
C GLU A 39 7.69 -8.30 -4.66
N GLY A 40 6.47 -8.85 -4.69
CA GLY A 40 5.63 -8.90 -5.87
C GLY A 40 5.34 -7.49 -6.41
N MET A 41 4.91 -6.58 -5.53
CA MET A 41 4.64 -5.19 -5.90
C MET A 41 5.90 -4.47 -6.35
N PHE A 42 7.05 -4.72 -5.70
CA PHE A 42 8.34 -4.16 -6.11
C PHE A 42 8.67 -4.54 -7.56
N TYR A 43 8.57 -5.82 -7.93
CA TYR A 43 8.81 -6.25 -9.30
C TYR A 43 7.75 -5.71 -10.28
N ALA A 44 6.47 -5.78 -9.94
CA ALA A 44 5.39 -5.30 -10.80
C ALA A 44 5.53 -3.79 -11.10
N SER A 45 5.80 -2.99 -10.07
CA SER A 45 5.95 -1.53 -10.21
C SER A 45 7.19 -1.17 -11.02
N TYR A 46 8.32 -1.85 -10.79
CA TYR A 46 9.53 -1.67 -11.56
C TYR A 46 9.32 -1.95 -13.05
N GLN A 47 8.68 -3.08 -13.39
CA GLN A 47 8.46 -3.43 -14.80
C GLN A 47 7.55 -2.42 -15.50
N LEU A 48 6.55 -1.91 -14.79
CA LEU A 48 5.65 -0.89 -15.31
C LEU A 48 6.36 0.46 -15.53
N GLU A 49 7.24 0.87 -14.62
CA GLU A 49 8.05 2.09 -14.77
C GLU A 49 9.10 1.94 -15.88
N LYS A 50 9.72 0.76 -15.99
CA LYS A 50 10.66 0.43 -17.07
C LYS A 50 9.99 0.45 -18.44
N ALA A 51 8.78 -0.10 -18.55
CA ALA A 51 8.00 -0.07 -19.79
C ALA A 51 7.61 1.36 -20.20
N ARG A 52 7.41 2.26 -19.22
CA ARG A 52 7.16 3.69 -19.47
C ARG A 52 8.43 4.50 -19.80
N GLY A 53 9.60 3.99 -19.44
CA GLY A 53 10.89 4.69 -19.59
C GLY A 53 11.27 5.55 -18.39
N ASP A 54 10.54 5.43 -17.28
CA ASP A 54 10.76 6.20 -16.04
C ASP A 54 11.83 5.56 -15.13
N SER A 55 12.11 4.27 -15.34
CA SER A 55 13.09 3.49 -14.57
C SER A 55 14.06 2.77 -15.50
N VAL A 56 15.37 2.90 -15.21
CA VAL A 56 16.44 2.39 -16.08
C VAL A 56 17.32 1.36 -15.38
N VAL A 57 17.32 1.32 -14.03
CA VAL A 57 18.24 0.45 -13.29
C VAL A 57 17.64 -0.07 -11.99
N MET A 58 17.69 -1.38 -11.79
CA MET A 58 17.54 -2.04 -10.50
C MET A 58 18.94 -2.26 -9.89
N PHE A 59 19.14 -1.88 -8.63
CA PHE A 59 20.40 -2.06 -7.92
C PHE A 59 20.20 -2.87 -6.64
N GLY A 60 21.08 -3.85 -6.39
CA GLY A 60 21.08 -4.67 -5.18
C GLY A 60 21.27 -6.17 -5.47
N PRO A 61 21.43 -7.01 -4.43
CA PRO A 61 21.34 -8.46 -4.58
C PRO A 61 20.03 -8.87 -5.25
N GLY A 62 20.09 -9.73 -6.27
CA GLY A 62 18.91 -10.14 -7.05
C GLY A 62 18.51 -9.18 -8.18
N ALA A 63 19.27 -8.10 -8.43
CA ALA A 63 18.97 -7.18 -9.52
C ALA A 63 18.97 -7.85 -10.91
N ASP A 64 19.87 -8.80 -11.15
CA ASP A 64 19.89 -9.57 -12.41
C ASP A 64 18.64 -10.43 -12.57
N ASP A 65 18.14 -11.04 -11.48
CA ASP A 65 16.92 -11.84 -11.48
C ASP A 65 15.67 -10.96 -11.66
N GLY A 66 15.65 -9.77 -11.06
CA GLY A 66 14.54 -8.82 -11.18
C GLY A 66 14.28 -8.29 -12.60
N HIS A 67 15.25 -8.40 -13.51
CA HIS A 67 15.01 -8.10 -14.92
C HIS A 67 14.18 -9.19 -15.62
N MET A 68 14.23 -10.42 -15.11
CA MET A 68 13.55 -11.59 -15.67
C MET A 68 12.24 -11.91 -14.94
N THR A 69 12.09 -11.46 -13.69
CA THR A 69 10.86 -11.62 -12.92
C THR A 69 9.79 -10.66 -13.42
N SER A 70 8.73 -11.23 -14.00
CA SER A 70 7.51 -10.52 -14.36
C SER A 70 6.43 -10.89 -13.35
N VAL A 71 5.86 -9.88 -12.70
CA VAL A 71 4.71 -10.04 -11.80
C VAL A 71 3.54 -9.27 -12.39
N SER A 72 2.46 -9.98 -12.66
CA SER A 72 1.21 -9.45 -13.20
C SER A 72 0.34 -8.82 -12.11
N VAL A 73 -0.60 -7.97 -12.51
CA VAL A 73 -1.57 -7.38 -11.57
C VAL A 73 -2.50 -8.42 -10.95
N ASP A 74 -2.76 -9.53 -11.65
CA ASP A 74 -3.56 -10.65 -11.14
C ASP A 74 -2.82 -11.38 -10.02
N GLU A 75 -1.51 -11.62 -10.16
CA GLU A 75 -0.69 -12.19 -9.09
C GLU A 75 -0.64 -11.27 -7.86
N ILE A 76 -0.57 -9.94 -8.04
CA ILE A 76 -0.69 -9.00 -6.91
C ILE A 76 -2.06 -9.11 -6.23
N ALA A 77 -3.13 -9.30 -7.00
CA ALA A 77 -4.47 -9.48 -6.45
C ALA A 77 -4.58 -10.76 -5.61
N GLU A 78 -4.00 -11.87 -6.08
CA GLU A 78 -3.92 -13.14 -5.35
C GLU A 78 -3.11 -12.98 -4.05
N LEU A 79 -1.96 -12.32 -4.10
CA LEU A 79 -1.14 -12.05 -2.92
C LEU A 79 -1.88 -11.17 -1.90
N LEU A 80 -2.56 -10.11 -2.36
CA LEU A 80 -3.39 -9.27 -1.50
C LEU A 80 -4.59 -10.02 -0.91
N GLU A 81 -5.15 -11.00 -1.62
CA GLU A 81 -6.23 -11.85 -1.11
C GLU A 81 -5.74 -12.75 0.02
N LEU A 82 -4.58 -13.39 -0.17
CA LEU A 82 -3.96 -14.30 0.80
C LEU A 82 -3.37 -13.58 2.02
N THR A 83 -3.08 -12.27 1.90
CA THR A 83 -2.51 -11.49 2.99
C THR A 83 -3.48 -11.39 4.17
N GLN A 84 -3.08 -11.93 5.31
CA GLN A 84 -3.79 -11.78 6.56
C GLN A 84 -3.60 -10.35 7.10
N LEU A 85 -4.70 -9.71 7.52
CA LEU A 85 -4.69 -8.36 8.07
C LEU A 85 -4.58 -8.41 9.59
N ILE A 86 -3.60 -7.72 10.16
CA ILE A 86 -3.42 -7.62 11.61
C ILE A 86 -4.45 -6.65 12.23
N PRO A 87 -4.67 -6.69 13.56
CA PRO A 87 -5.48 -5.69 14.24
C PRO A 87 -4.97 -4.27 13.97
N VAL A 88 -5.89 -3.35 13.65
CA VAL A 88 -5.55 -1.96 13.37
C VAL A 88 -5.23 -1.25 14.68
N THR A 89 -4.08 -0.58 14.73
CA THR A 89 -3.67 0.28 15.84
C THR A 89 -3.41 1.70 15.33
N GLU A 90 -3.55 2.70 16.21
CA GLU A 90 -3.22 4.09 15.89
C GLU A 90 -1.78 4.22 15.37
N GLN A 91 -0.83 3.51 16.01
CA GLN A 91 0.57 3.53 15.60
C GLN A 91 0.78 2.98 14.17
N LEU A 92 0.15 1.86 13.84
CA LEU A 92 0.24 1.27 12.49
C LEU A 92 -0.36 2.20 11.44
N LEU A 93 -1.49 2.85 11.74
CA LEU A 93 -2.11 3.81 10.84
C LEU A 93 -1.24 5.04 10.61
N ILE A 94 -0.65 5.61 11.67
CA ILE A 94 0.25 6.76 11.56
C ILE A 94 1.50 6.40 10.76
N SER A 95 2.12 5.24 11.03
CA SER A 95 3.27 4.76 10.27
C SER A 95 2.94 4.58 8.78
N SER A 96 1.82 3.91 8.46
CA SER A 96 1.38 3.68 7.09
C SER A 96 1.05 5.00 6.36
N LEU A 97 0.43 5.96 7.06
CA LEU A 97 0.15 7.28 6.54
C LEU A 97 1.43 8.09 6.29
N SER A 98 2.42 8.00 7.18
CA SER A 98 3.72 8.64 7.01
C SER A 98 4.41 8.15 5.74
N ILE A 99 4.47 6.83 5.54
CA ILE A 99 5.04 6.23 4.31
C ILE A 99 4.28 6.71 3.07
N THR A 100 2.94 6.69 3.12
CA THR A 100 2.07 7.16 2.03
C THR A 100 2.34 8.61 1.65
N VAL A 101 2.45 9.51 2.63
CA VAL A 101 2.68 10.95 2.38
C VAL A 101 4.12 11.19 1.90
N ASN A 102 5.10 10.46 2.40
CA ASN A 102 6.49 10.56 1.95
C ASN A 102 6.66 10.09 0.50
N ALA A 103 5.93 9.04 0.10
CA ALA A 103 5.94 8.53 -1.27
C ALA A 103 5.24 9.47 -2.27
N ALA A 104 4.35 10.34 -1.79
CA ALA A 104 3.39 11.06 -2.62
C ALA A 104 3.99 12.02 -3.66
N ARG A 105 5.22 12.52 -3.43
CA ARG A 105 6.03 13.32 -4.36
C ARG A 105 5.16 14.22 -5.27
N TYR A 106 4.34 15.10 -4.69
CA TYR A 106 3.23 15.82 -5.37
C TYR A 106 3.63 16.66 -6.60
N TRP A 107 4.93 16.84 -6.84
CA TRP A 107 5.51 17.52 -8.00
C TRP A 107 5.94 16.55 -9.12
N GLN A 108 5.56 15.27 -9.03
CA GLN A 108 5.85 14.22 -10.02
C GLN A 108 4.56 13.51 -10.44
N GLU A 109 4.63 12.84 -11.59
CA GLU A 109 3.61 11.89 -12.00
C GLU A 109 3.52 10.72 -10.99
N PRO A 110 2.36 10.02 -10.94
CA PRO A 110 2.18 8.83 -10.11
C PRO A 110 3.26 7.76 -10.36
N ASP A 111 3.80 7.20 -9.28
CA ASP A 111 4.78 6.11 -9.39
C ASP A 111 4.14 4.78 -9.83
N GLY A 112 4.98 3.76 -10.04
CA GLY A 112 4.56 2.44 -10.48
C GLY A 112 3.52 1.81 -9.55
N ILE A 113 3.70 1.95 -8.24
CA ILE A 113 2.77 1.41 -7.23
C ILE A 113 1.45 2.16 -7.29
N ASP A 114 1.47 3.50 -7.30
CA ASP A 114 0.26 4.32 -7.39
C ASP A 114 -0.54 4.01 -8.67
N THR A 115 0.16 3.68 -9.77
CA THR A 115 -0.47 3.27 -11.03
C THR A 115 -1.09 1.89 -10.94
N LEU A 116 -0.41 0.91 -10.34
CA LEU A 116 -0.95 -0.44 -10.13
C LEU A 116 -2.17 -0.41 -9.22
N LEU A 117 -2.13 0.40 -8.15
CA LEU A 117 -3.23 0.57 -7.21
C LEU A 117 -4.46 1.25 -7.83
N ASP A 118 -4.36 1.87 -9.02
CA ASP A 118 -5.52 2.37 -9.77
C ASP A 118 -6.22 1.28 -10.60
N SER A 119 -5.63 0.09 -10.70
CA SER A 119 -6.21 -1.03 -11.44
C SER A 119 -7.54 -1.50 -10.85
N ALA A 120 -8.52 -1.73 -11.73
CA ALA A 120 -9.79 -2.35 -11.36
C ALA A 120 -9.61 -3.76 -10.78
N THR A 121 -8.56 -4.49 -11.17
CA THR A 121 -8.25 -5.83 -10.68
C THR A 121 -7.97 -5.84 -9.17
N LEU A 122 -7.30 -4.80 -8.63
CA LEU A 122 -6.95 -4.73 -7.21
C LEU A 122 -8.10 -4.19 -6.34
N ARG A 123 -9.16 -3.65 -6.97
CA ARG A 123 -10.25 -2.98 -6.26
C ARG A 123 -10.95 -3.87 -5.22
N PRO A 124 -11.27 -5.15 -5.47
CA PRO A 124 -11.91 -6.00 -4.47
C PRO A 124 -11.06 -6.16 -3.21
N GLN A 125 -9.75 -6.40 -3.36
CA GLN A 125 -8.82 -6.59 -2.26
C GLN A 125 -8.58 -5.29 -1.50
N LEU A 126 -8.47 -4.16 -2.21
CA LEU A 126 -8.41 -2.84 -1.56
C LEU A 126 -9.71 -2.54 -0.79
N SER A 127 -10.89 -2.95 -1.30
CA SER A 127 -12.15 -2.79 -0.58
C SER A 127 -12.16 -3.57 0.73
N ARG A 128 -11.70 -4.83 0.69
CA ARG A 128 -11.56 -5.68 1.89
C ARG A 128 -10.68 -5.00 2.96
N ILE A 129 -9.56 -4.42 2.54
CA ILE A 129 -8.66 -3.70 3.45
C ILE A 129 -9.33 -2.42 3.98
N ALA A 130 -10.00 -1.66 3.11
CA ALA A 130 -10.69 -0.42 3.49
C ALA A 130 -11.81 -0.67 4.52
N GLU A 131 -12.55 -1.75 4.35
CA GLU A 131 -13.56 -2.22 5.30
C GLU A 131 -12.94 -2.63 6.63
N HIS A 132 -11.82 -3.36 6.61
CA HIS A 132 -11.07 -3.72 7.82
C HIS A 132 -10.61 -2.50 8.61
N LEU A 133 -10.03 -1.50 7.93
CA LEU A 133 -9.62 -0.25 8.57
C LEU A 133 -10.80 0.53 9.12
N ALA A 134 -11.89 0.67 8.36
CA ALA A 134 -13.08 1.37 8.79
C ALA A 134 -13.74 0.70 10.01
N ALA A 135 -13.84 -0.63 10.00
CA ALA A 135 -14.46 -1.40 11.08
C ALA A 135 -13.68 -1.33 12.41
N SER A 136 -12.40 -0.95 12.38
CA SER A 136 -11.59 -0.79 13.59
C SER A 136 -11.95 0.44 14.45
N GLY A 137 -12.66 1.42 13.89
CA GLY A 137 -12.94 2.72 14.53
C GLY A 137 -11.72 3.64 14.65
N GLN A 138 -10.50 3.18 14.35
CA GLN A 138 -9.27 3.95 14.55
C GLN A 138 -9.16 5.15 13.59
N LEU A 139 -9.91 5.14 12.48
CA LEU A 139 -9.97 6.24 11.51
C LEU A 139 -11.01 7.32 11.88
N GLU A 140 -11.94 7.06 12.79
CA GLU A 140 -13.01 8.01 13.14
C GLU A 140 -12.48 9.40 13.53
N PRO A 141 -11.39 9.53 14.32
CA PRO A 141 -10.85 10.84 14.67
C PRO A 141 -10.32 11.63 13.46
N TRP A 142 -9.92 10.98 12.38
CA TRP A 142 -9.38 11.65 11.18
C TRP A 142 -10.47 12.28 10.33
N PHE A 143 -11.68 11.74 10.39
CA PHE A 143 -12.86 12.26 9.70
C PHE A 143 -13.74 13.12 10.62
N GLY A 144 -13.41 13.16 11.91
CA GLY A 144 -14.08 13.99 12.91
C GLY A 144 -13.61 15.45 12.90
N PRO A 145 -14.32 16.33 13.63
CA PRO A 145 -13.88 17.71 13.83
C PRO A 145 -12.51 17.75 14.53
N LEU A 146 -11.68 18.74 14.19
CA LEU A 146 -10.41 18.98 14.88
C LEU A 146 -10.63 19.20 16.38
N ASP A 147 -10.19 18.25 17.20
CA ASP A 147 -10.21 18.40 18.65
C ASP A 147 -9.01 19.24 19.10
N ARG A 148 -9.26 20.54 19.31
CA ARG A 148 -8.24 21.51 19.73
C ARG A 148 -7.65 21.23 21.13
N LYS A 149 -8.21 20.29 21.90
CA LYS A 149 -7.75 19.98 23.26
C LYS A 149 -6.78 18.80 23.33
N ARG A 150 -6.62 18.02 22.25
CA ARG A 150 -5.79 16.79 22.23
C ARG A 150 -4.28 17.04 22.00
N ASN A 151 -3.87 18.27 21.65
CA ASN A 151 -2.47 18.61 21.29
C ASN A 151 -1.60 19.11 22.47
N ILE A 152 -1.86 18.68 23.70
CA ILE A 152 -0.98 18.96 24.84
C ILE A 152 -0.66 17.63 25.54
N ALA A 153 0.33 16.92 25.01
CA ALA A 153 1.08 15.88 25.72
C ALA A 153 2.48 15.80 25.13
#